data_AF-A0A1V6EKQ6-F1
#
_entry.id   AF-A0A1V6EKQ6-F1
#
_cell.length_a   1.000
_cell.length_b   1.000
_cell.length_c   1.000
_cell.angle_alpha   90.00
_cell.angle_beta   90.00
_cell.angle_gamma   90.00
#
_symmetry.space_group_name_H-M   'P 1'
#
loop_
_entity.id
_entity.type
_entity.pdbx_description
1 polymer ?
#
loop_
_entity_poly.entity_id
_entity_poly.type
_entity_poly.pdbx_seq_one_letter_code
_entity_poly.pdbx_strand_id
1 'polypeptide(L)'
;MAAGNNAAAHTALEDVRIDLMKLRSAQGVDYFMDRLTAFHEPMEVLALAGNTLKPQDLTPAKRAEMEKTYAEARALWRSVEQNLPDPKVYQLSEAQQAQFNKGMADVTQALSRLSDALRGTDNAALLKAAAAIKPPFARTFTAFGRYN
;
A
#
# COMPACT_ATOMS: atom_id res chain seq x y z
N MET A 1 19.42 -10.06 16.95
CA MET A 1 19.95 -8.68 16.88
C MET A 1 19.75 -8.06 15.48
N ALA A 2 20.15 -8.71 14.38
CA ALA A 2 19.97 -8.16 13.02
C ALA A 2 18.50 -7.82 12.63
N ALA A 3 17.53 -8.68 12.96
CA ALA A 3 16.11 -8.43 12.64
C ALA A 3 15.53 -7.17 13.34
N GLY A 4 15.97 -6.88 14.57
CA GLY A 4 15.56 -5.67 15.30
C GLY A 4 16.16 -4.40 14.71
N ASN A 5 17.41 -4.46 14.25
CA ASN A 5 18.07 -3.34 13.57
C ASN A 5 17.41 -3.04 12.21
N ASN A 6 16.96 -4.07 11.49
CA ASN A 6 16.27 -3.90 10.21
C ASN A 6 14.90 -3.23 10.36
N ALA A 7 14.15 -3.53 11.43
CA ALA A 7 12.86 -2.88 11.70
C ALA A 7 13.03 -1.39 12.04
N ALA A 8 13.97 -1.06 12.93
CA ALA A 8 14.26 0.32 13.28
C ALA A 8 14.78 1.12 12.06
N ALA A 9 15.64 0.52 11.25
CA ALA A 9 16.12 1.13 10.01
C ALA A 9 14.99 1.34 9.00
N HIS A 10 14.08 0.38 8.85
CA HIS A 10 12.90 0.53 8.01
C HIS A 10 12.07 1.75 8.42
N THR A 11 11.69 1.85 9.70
CA THR A 11 10.93 2.98 10.23
C THR A 11 11.63 4.32 9.99
N ALA A 12 12.93 4.41 10.29
CA ALA A 12 13.69 5.64 10.06
C ALA A 12 13.75 6.05 8.58
N LEU A 13 13.76 5.08 7.66
CA LEU A 13 13.77 5.34 6.22
C LEU A 13 12.39 5.68 5.65
N GLU A 14 11.29 5.43 6.38
CA GLU A 14 9.95 5.79 5.91
C GLU A 14 9.76 7.30 5.84
N ASP A 15 10.19 8.03 6.88
CA ASP A 15 10.12 9.49 6.93
C ASP A 15 10.94 10.12 5.79
N VAL A 16 12.17 9.63 5.58
CA VAL A 16 13.03 10.06 4.48
C VAL A 16 12.37 9.80 3.12
N ARG A 17 11.72 8.65 2.94
CA ARG A 17 11.01 8.31 1.70
C ARG A 17 9.86 9.29 1.43
N ILE A 18 9.11 9.67 2.47
CA ILE A 18 8.01 10.64 2.38
C ILE A 18 8.54 12.05 2.07
N ASP A 19 9.62 12.48 2.72
CA ASP A 19 10.20 13.80 2.48
C ASP A 19 10.76 13.93 1.06
N LEU A 20 11.42 12.89 0.55
CA LEU A 20 11.88 12.84 -0.84
C LEU A 20 10.71 12.86 -1.83
N MET A 21 9.62 12.14 -1.54
CA MET A 21 8.41 12.18 -2.34
C MET A 21 7.84 13.60 -2.43
N LYS A 22 7.68 14.27 -1.28
CA LYS A 22 7.18 15.65 -1.22
C LYS A 22 8.09 16.62 -1.98
N LEU A 23 9.40 16.50 -1.79
CA LEU A 23 10.39 17.34 -2.48
C LEU A 23 10.32 17.17 -4.01
N ARG A 24 10.28 15.92 -4.50
CA ARG A 24 10.15 15.62 -5.93
C ARG A 24 8.84 16.13 -6.51
N SER A 25 7.73 15.91 -5.80
CA SER A 25 6.42 16.39 -6.21
C SER A 25 6.36 17.92 -6.33
N ALA A 26 6.95 18.65 -5.37
CA ALA A 26 7.03 20.11 -5.41
C ALA A 26 7.85 20.65 -6.60
N GLN A 27 8.75 19.82 -7.15
CA GLN A 27 9.57 20.16 -8.32
C GLN A 27 8.99 19.62 -9.64
N GLY A 28 7.82 18.97 -9.61
CA GLY A 28 7.22 18.34 -10.80
C GLY A 28 8.00 17.13 -11.31
N VAL A 29 8.84 16.52 -10.49
CA VAL A 29 9.58 15.31 -10.85
C VAL A 29 8.60 14.14 -10.89
N ASP A 30 8.41 13.60 -12.09
CA ASP A 30 7.62 12.39 -12.27
C ASP A 30 8.43 11.14 -11.88
N TYR A 31 8.16 10.61 -10.69
CA TYR A 31 8.81 9.39 -10.20
C TYR A 31 7.78 8.34 -9.80
N PHE A 32 7.84 7.15 -10.39
CA PHE A 32 6.85 6.10 -10.15
C PHE A 32 6.76 5.65 -8.69
N MET A 33 7.90 5.48 -8.00
CA MET A 33 7.90 5.02 -6.61
C MET A 33 7.24 6.01 -5.64
N ASP A 34 7.13 7.28 -6.02
CA ASP A 34 6.39 8.27 -5.23
C ASP A 34 4.89 7.98 -5.22
N ARG A 35 4.35 7.40 -6.30
CA ARG A 35 2.94 6.98 -6.34
C ARG A 35 2.70 5.79 -5.41
N LEU A 36 3.62 4.84 -5.38
CA LEU A 36 3.56 3.71 -4.43
C LEU A 36 3.74 4.20 -2.98
N THR A 37 4.62 5.17 -2.76
CA THR A 37 4.82 5.80 -1.44
C THR A 37 3.57 6.55 -0.97
N ALA A 38 2.93 7.31 -1.85
CA ALA A 38 1.69 8.01 -1.51
C ALA A 38 0.57 7.01 -1.16
N PHE A 39 0.42 5.93 -1.93
CA PHE A 39 -0.55 4.88 -1.63
C PHE A 39 -0.28 4.15 -0.31
N HIS A 40 0.99 3.98 0.08
CA HIS A 40 1.37 3.27 1.29
C HIS A 40 0.70 3.81 2.54
N GLU A 41 0.62 5.13 2.71
CA GLU A 41 0.12 5.76 3.94
C GLU A 41 -1.34 5.37 4.28
N PRO A 42 -2.35 5.63 3.41
CA PRO A 42 -3.72 5.21 3.71
C PRO A 42 -3.89 3.69 3.68
N MET A 43 -3.09 2.97 2.90
CA MET A 43 -3.08 1.51 2.92
C MET A 43 -2.63 0.97 4.29
N GLU A 44 -1.58 1.54 4.88
CA GLU A 44 -1.06 1.14 6.18
C GLU A 44 -2.07 1.41 7.28
N VAL A 45 -2.77 2.55 7.24
CA VAL A 45 -3.87 2.85 8.19
C VAL A 45 -4.96 1.77 8.13
N LEU A 46 -5.38 1.35 6.93
CA LEU A 46 -6.36 0.28 6.75
C LEU A 46 -5.83 -1.07 7.25
N ALA A 47 -4.58 -1.40 6.91
CA ALA A 47 -3.96 -2.65 7.32
C ALA A 47 -3.78 -2.73 8.84
N LEU A 48 -3.37 -1.64 9.50
CA LEU A 48 -3.27 -1.54 10.94
C LEU A 48 -4.64 -1.68 11.60
N ALA A 49 -5.67 -1.00 11.10
CA ALA A 49 -7.03 -1.16 11.60
C ALA A 49 -7.47 -2.64 11.53
N GLY A 50 -7.25 -3.30 10.39
CA GLY A 50 -7.57 -4.72 10.20
C GLY A 50 -6.83 -5.68 11.12
N ASN A 51 -5.61 -5.34 11.55
CA ASN A 51 -4.78 -6.17 12.43
C ASN A 51 -4.96 -5.89 13.93
N THR A 52 -5.45 -4.70 14.30
CA THR A 52 -5.47 -4.24 15.70
C THR A 52 -6.87 -4.11 16.29
N LEU A 53 -7.87 -3.78 15.48
CA LEU A 53 -9.25 -3.70 15.95
C LEU A 53 -9.85 -5.10 16.09
N LYS A 54 -10.70 -5.29 17.09
CA LYS A 54 -11.57 -6.46 17.17
C LYS A 54 -12.92 -6.13 16.51
N PRO A 55 -13.64 -7.12 15.94
CA PRO A 55 -14.92 -6.87 15.27
C PRO A 55 -15.95 -6.12 16.13
N GLN A 56 -15.98 -6.38 17.43
CA GLN A 56 -16.87 -5.70 18.39
C GLN A 56 -16.46 -4.25 18.70
N ASP A 57 -15.20 -3.87 18.44
CA ASP A 57 -14.67 -2.54 18.73
C ASP A 57 -14.80 -1.59 17.53
N LEU A 58 -15.35 -2.07 16.40
CA LEU A 58 -15.59 -1.30 15.20
C LEU A 58 -16.89 -0.50 15.34
N THR A 59 -16.77 0.70 15.89
CA THR A 59 -17.87 1.66 16.01
C THR A 59 -18.25 2.25 14.64
N PRO A 60 -19.45 2.83 14.49
CA PRO A 60 -19.82 3.53 13.26
C PRO A 60 -18.84 4.63 12.84
N ALA A 61 -18.26 5.35 13.81
CA ALA A 61 -17.26 6.38 13.54
C ALA A 61 -15.98 5.80 12.93
N LYS A 62 -15.43 4.71 13.52
CA LYS A 62 -14.25 4.02 12.97
C LYS A 62 -14.51 3.44 11.58
N ARG A 63 -15.72 2.92 11.36
CA ARG A 63 -16.12 2.43 10.04
C ARG A 63 -16.16 3.56 9.01
N ALA A 64 -16.71 4.72 9.36
CA ALA A 64 -16.69 5.90 8.48
C ALA A 64 -15.26 6.41 8.20
N GLU A 65 -14.37 6.36 9.18
CA GLU A 65 -12.93 6.64 8.98
C GLU A 65 -12.31 5.65 7.98
N MET A 66 -12.55 4.34 8.15
CA MET A 66 -12.07 3.33 7.20
C MET A 66 -12.64 3.54 5.79
N GLU A 67 -13.90 3.94 5.64
CA GLU A 67 -14.51 4.26 4.34
C GLU A 67 -13.81 5.46 3.67
N LYS A 68 -13.52 6.52 4.43
CA LYS A 68 -12.78 7.69 3.94
C LYS A 68 -11.36 7.30 3.51
N THR A 69 -10.64 6.57 4.37
CA THR A 69 -9.26 6.11 4.08
C THR A 69 -9.25 5.15 2.87
N TYR A 70 -10.26 4.30 2.73
CA TYR A 70 -10.42 3.44 1.55
C TYR A 70 -10.60 4.25 0.26
N ALA A 71 -11.42 5.30 0.29
CA ALA A 71 -11.64 6.14 -0.89
C ALA A 71 -10.33 6.81 -1.34
N GLU A 72 -9.54 7.31 -0.38
CA GLU A 72 -8.20 7.87 -0.63
C GLU A 72 -7.23 6.83 -1.20
N ALA A 73 -7.09 5.68 -0.52
CA ALA A 73 -6.24 4.58 -0.99
C ALA A 73 -6.63 4.12 -2.40
N ARG A 74 -7.93 4.01 -2.69
CA ARG A 74 -8.41 3.60 -4.02
C ARG A 74 -8.10 4.65 -5.07
N ALA A 75 -8.22 5.94 -4.77
CA ALA A 75 -7.87 7.00 -5.70
C ALA A 75 -6.36 7.00 -6.04
N LEU A 76 -5.51 6.88 -5.02
CA LEU A 76 -4.06 6.79 -5.21
C LEU A 76 -3.66 5.53 -5.99
N TRP A 77 -4.29 4.38 -5.69
CA TRP A 77 -4.02 3.16 -6.45
C TRP A 77 -4.44 3.26 -7.91
N ARG A 78 -5.57 3.91 -8.23
CA ARG A 78 -5.94 4.18 -9.63
C ARG A 78 -4.87 5.03 -10.33
N SER A 79 -4.26 5.99 -9.64
CA SER A 79 -3.15 6.77 -10.20
C SER A 79 -1.94 5.87 -10.51
N VAL A 80 -1.63 4.89 -9.65
CA VAL A 80 -0.60 3.87 -9.94
C VAL A 80 -0.98 3.06 -11.19
N GLU A 81 -2.23 2.56 -11.27
CA GLU A 81 -2.72 1.77 -12.41
C GLU A 81 -2.67 2.54 -13.74
N GLN A 82 -2.91 3.86 -13.71
CA GLN A 82 -2.92 4.73 -14.89
C GLN A 82 -1.52 5.19 -15.33
N ASN A 83 -0.53 5.11 -14.46
CA ASN A 83 0.81 5.64 -14.68
C ASN A 83 1.87 4.58 -14.38
N LEU A 84 1.79 3.45 -15.10
CA LEU A 84 2.72 2.34 -14.93
C LEU A 84 4.15 2.73 -15.33
N PRO A 85 5.18 2.17 -14.66
CA PRO A 85 6.57 2.47 -14.97
C PRO A 85 6.98 1.76 -16.26
N ASP A 86 7.97 2.32 -16.97
CA ASP A 86 8.73 1.55 -17.95
C ASP A 86 9.71 0.61 -17.22
N PRO A 87 9.56 -0.72 -17.33
CA PRO A 87 10.45 -1.68 -16.67
C PRO A 87 11.92 -1.49 -17.06
N LYS A 88 12.20 -1.00 -18.27
CA LYS A 88 13.58 -0.76 -18.76
C LYS A 88 14.22 0.43 -18.07
N VAL A 89 13.47 1.51 -17.83
CA VAL A 89 13.94 2.70 -17.10
C VAL A 89 14.33 2.32 -15.67
N TYR A 90 13.54 1.45 -15.05
CA TYR A 90 13.80 0.93 -13.70
C TYR A 90 14.77 -0.26 -13.66
N GLN A 91 15.20 -0.76 -14.83
CA GLN A 91 16.08 -1.92 -14.99
C GLN A 91 15.58 -3.15 -14.23
N LEU A 92 14.27 -3.41 -14.29
CA LEU A 92 13.68 -4.59 -13.67
C LEU A 92 14.10 -5.85 -14.46
N SER A 93 14.59 -6.86 -13.75
CA SER A 93 14.71 -8.21 -14.30
C SER A 93 13.34 -8.80 -14.64
N GLU A 94 13.31 -9.85 -15.46
CA GLU A 94 12.06 -10.57 -15.78
C GLU A 94 11.32 -11.05 -14.52
N ALA A 95 12.06 -11.55 -13.52
CA ALA A 95 11.50 -11.98 -12.25
C ALA A 95 10.89 -10.82 -11.46
N GLN A 96 11.57 -9.68 -11.39
CA GLN A 96 11.05 -8.47 -10.74
C GLN A 96 9.82 -7.92 -11.47
N GLN A 97 9.82 -7.94 -12.80
CA GLN A 97 8.66 -7.52 -13.59
C GLN A 97 7.46 -8.44 -13.35
N ALA A 98 7.67 -9.77 -13.32
CA ALA A 98 6.62 -10.73 -12.98
C ALA A 98 6.09 -10.51 -11.56
N GLN A 99 6.97 -10.28 -10.59
CA GLN A 99 6.60 -9.95 -9.21
C GLN A 99 5.77 -8.66 -9.14
N PHE A 100 6.19 -7.60 -9.84
CA PHE A 100 5.48 -6.33 -9.91
C PHE A 100 4.07 -6.52 -10.50
N ASN A 101 3.96 -7.17 -11.66
CA ASN A 101 2.68 -7.40 -12.32
C ASN A 101 1.72 -8.22 -11.44
N LYS A 102 2.22 -9.27 -10.79
CA LYS A 102 1.43 -10.07 -9.86
C LYS A 102 1.00 -9.27 -8.63
N GLY A 103 1.93 -8.51 -8.04
CA GLY A 103 1.64 -7.63 -6.90
C GLY A 103 0.55 -6.62 -7.24
N MET A 104 0.65 -5.96 -8.40
CA MET A 104 -0.34 -5.01 -8.89
C MET A 104 -1.75 -5.63 -8.97
N ALA A 105 -1.87 -6.78 -9.63
CA ALA A 105 -3.14 -7.49 -9.76
C ALA A 105 -3.72 -7.92 -8.40
N ASP A 106 -2.87 -8.41 -7.50
CA ASP A 106 -3.28 -8.86 -6.17
C ASP A 106 -3.71 -7.68 -5.27
N VAL A 107 -3.07 -6.49 -5.36
CA VAL A 107 -3.51 -5.27 -4.64
C VAL A 107 -4.87 -4.81 -5.16
N THR A 108 -5.06 -4.76 -6.49
CA THR A 108 -6.36 -4.40 -7.08
C THR A 108 -7.46 -5.35 -6.60
N GLN A 109 -7.18 -6.66 -6.56
CA GLN A 109 -8.12 -7.64 -6.03
C GLN A 109 -8.40 -7.43 -4.53
N ALA A 110 -7.38 -7.13 -3.72
CA ALA A 110 -7.55 -6.86 -2.29
C ALA A 110 -8.41 -5.62 -2.04
N LEU A 111 -8.20 -4.54 -2.79
CA LEU A 111 -9.01 -3.32 -2.73
C LEU A 111 -10.46 -3.54 -3.17
N SER A 112 -10.70 -4.42 -4.14
CA SER A 112 -12.07 -4.83 -4.52
C SER A 112 -12.75 -5.60 -3.39
N ARG A 113 -12.07 -6.57 -2.77
CA ARG A 113 -12.62 -7.32 -1.62
C ARG A 113 -12.92 -6.40 -0.43
N LEU A 114 -12.06 -5.42 -0.16
CA LEU A 114 -12.32 -4.43 0.87
C LEU A 114 -13.55 -3.57 0.53
N SER A 115 -13.71 -3.14 -0.73
CA SER A 115 -14.92 -2.44 -1.20
C SER A 115 -16.20 -3.24 -0.91
N ASP A 116 -16.17 -4.54 -1.21
CA ASP A 116 -17.31 -5.43 -0.99
C ASP A 116 -17.62 -5.55 0.51
N ALA A 117 -16.58 -5.70 1.34
CA ALA A 117 -16.74 -5.81 2.78
C ALA A 117 -17.25 -4.51 3.43
N LEU A 118 -16.82 -3.34 2.94
CA LEU A 118 -17.34 -2.03 3.37
C LEU A 118 -18.82 -1.84 3.05
N ARG A 119 -19.35 -2.53 2.04
CA ARG A 119 -20.79 -2.53 1.72
C ARG A 119 -21.59 -3.54 2.54
N GLY A 120 -20.93 -4.51 3.15
CA GLY A 120 -21.53 -5.51 4.03
C GLY A 120 -21.60 -5.07 5.50
N THR A 121 -22.21 -5.91 6.33
CA THR A 121 -22.36 -5.68 7.77
C THR A 121 -21.44 -6.55 8.63
N ASP A 122 -20.61 -7.39 8.01
CA ASP A 122 -19.68 -8.29 8.71
C ASP A 122 -18.37 -7.56 9.03
N ASN A 123 -18.25 -7.09 10.28
CA ASN A 123 -17.06 -6.41 10.77
C ASN A 123 -15.81 -7.30 10.74
N ALA A 124 -15.94 -8.62 10.95
CA ALA A 124 -14.80 -9.52 10.90
C ALA A 124 -14.29 -9.69 9.46
N ALA A 125 -15.20 -9.81 8.49
CA ALA A 125 -14.84 -9.83 7.07
C ALA A 125 -14.19 -8.51 6.62
N LEU A 126 -14.70 -7.37 7.09
CA LEU A 126 -14.14 -6.04 6.82
C LEU A 126 -12.70 -5.92 7.33
N LEU A 127 -12.46 -6.23 8.61
CA LEU A 127 -11.13 -6.14 9.20
C LEU A 127 -10.13 -7.10 8.53
N LYS A 128 -10.58 -8.33 8.22
CA LYS A 128 -9.78 -9.30 7.47
C LYS A 128 -9.41 -8.79 6.06
N ALA A 129 -10.36 -8.18 5.35
CA ALA A 129 -10.11 -7.63 4.03
C ALA A 129 -9.13 -6.44 4.10
N ALA A 130 -9.23 -5.58 5.11
CA ALA A 130 -8.35 -4.44 5.31
C ALA A 130 -6.90 -4.88 5.60
N ALA A 131 -6.70 -5.87 6.49
CA ALA A 131 -5.38 -6.43 6.78
C ALA A 131 -4.70 -7.07 5.55
N ALA A 132 -5.49 -7.60 4.61
CA ALA A 132 -5.00 -8.35 3.45
C ALA A 132 -4.37 -7.48 2.34
N ILE A 133 -4.44 -6.14 2.42
CA ILE A 133 -3.90 -5.24 1.39
C ILE A 133 -2.37 -5.14 1.46
N LYS A 134 -1.79 -5.18 2.67
CA LYS A 134 -0.34 -4.95 2.88
C LYS A 134 0.56 -6.01 2.22
N PRO A 135 0.29 -7.33 2.32
CA PRO A 135 1.16 -8.33 1.71
C PRO A 135 1.35 -8.20 0.17
N PRO A 136 0.29 -8.03 -0.65
CA PRO A 136 0.50 -7.79 -2.08
C PRO A 136 1.18 -6.45 -2.37
N PHE A 137 0.90 -5.39 -1.60
CA PHE A 137 1.60 -4.11 -1.77
C PHE A 137 3.09 -4.23 -1.50
N ALA A 138 3.49 -4.93 -0.43
CA ALA A 138 4.89 -5.18 -0.11
C ALA A 138 5.62 -5.91 -1.27
N ARG A 139 4.95 -6.86 -1.95
CA ARG A 139 5.50 -7.50 -3.16
C ARG A 139 5.66 -6.52 -4.31
N THR A 140 4.66 -5.69 -4.57
CA THR A 140 4.73 -4.64 -5.60
C THR A 140 5.90 -3.70 -5.35
N PHE A 141 6.04 -3.21 -4.12
CA PHE A 141 7.05 -2.22 -3.74
C PHE A 141 8.48 -2.79 -3.82
N THR A 142 8.67 -4.01 -3.29
CA THR A 142 10.01 -4.64 -3.24
C THR A 142 10.50 -5.15 -4.58
N ALA A 143 9.66 -5.19 -5.63
CA ALA A 143 10.09 -5.50 -6.99
C ALA A 143 11.14 -4.51 -7.52
N PHE A 144 11.18 -3.29 -6.98
CA PHE A 144 12.16 -2.25 -7.32
C PHE A 144 13.41 -2.28 -6.44
N GLY A 145 13.44 -3.13 -5.41
CA GLY A 145 14.61 -3.34 -4.58
C GLY A 145 15.67 -4.16 -5.32
N ARG A 146 16.95 -3.87 -5.07
CA ARG A 146 18.07 -4.69 -5.52
C ARG A 146 18.67 -5.39 -4.32
N TYR A 147 18.48 -6.71 -4.28
CA TYR A 147 19.02 -7.57 -3.24
C TYR A 147 19.95 -8.55 -3.94
N ASN A 148 21.20 -8.12 -4.10
CA ASN A 148 22.29 -8.94 -4.63
C ASN A 148 23.16 -9.41 -3.46
#